data_AF-A0A7C9IY54-F1
#
_entry.id   AF-A0A7C9IY54-F1
#
_cell.length_a   1.000
_cell.length_b   1.000
_cell.length_c   1.000
_cell.angle_alpha   90.00
_cell.angle_beta   90.00
_cell.angle_gamma   90.00
#
_symmetry.space_group_name_H-M   'P 1'
#
loop_
_entity.id
_entity.type
_entity.pdbx_description
1 polymer ?
#
loop_
_entity_poly.entity_id
_entity_poly.type
_entity_poly.pdbx_seq_one_letter_code
_entity_poly.pdbx_strand_id
1 'polypeptide(L)'
;MTKSKVPAAAWEVVRDGAGRIRELEAAASRVLHENGDAPGHRKLMTEKCLVLEALPEAVEEALAGDESAGAAALLAGLEDFARRAGMALQLESIFFMGALLYPDDYEAGDPNDLERFLERFAAA
;
A
#
# COMPACT_ATOMS: atom_id res chain seq x y z
N MET A 1 -12.34 -9.00 -17.01
CA MET A 1 -10.90 -8.78 -17.26
C MET A 1 -10.15 -10.04 -16.82
N THR A 2 -9.23 -10.56 -17.62
CA THR A 2 -8.37 -11.69 -17.24
C THR A 2 -7.30 -11.20 -16.27
N LYS A 3 -7.17 -11.85 -15.11
CA LYS A 3 -6.14 -11.50 -14.11
C LYS A 3 -4.75 -11.89 -14.62
N SER A 4 -3.77 -11.01 -14.41
CA SER A 4 -2.36 -11.32 -14.70
C SER A 4 -1.82 -12.29 -13.65
N LYS A 5 -1.12 -13.33 -14.08
CA LYS A 5 -0.48 -14.27 -13.16
C LYS A 5 0.85 -13.73 -12.68
N VAL A 6 1.14 -13.91 -11.39
CA VAL A 6 2.41 -13.57 -10.74
C VAL A 6 2.80 -14.67 -9.76
N PRO A 7 4.08 -14.84 -9.42
CA PRO A 7 4.51 -15.75 -8.37
C PRO A 7 3.68 -15.57 -7.09
N ALA A 8 3.24 -16.68 -6.49
CA ALA A 8 2.44 -16.64 -5.27
C ALA A 8 3.13 -15.85 -4.15
N ALA A 9 4.45 -16.02 -3.98
CA ALA A 9 5.23 -15.27 -2.99
C ALA A 9 5.11 -13.74 -3.18
N ALA A 10 5.29 -13.25 -4.42
CA ALA A 10 5.15 -11.83 -4.73
C ALA A 10 3.73 -11.31 -4.47
N TRP A 11 2.71 -12.10 -4.81
CA TRP A 11 1.32 -11.75 -4.53
C TRP A 11 1.03 -11.67 -3.02
N GLU A 12 1.57 -12.60 -2.24
CA GLU A 12 1.42 -12.63 -0.78
C GLU A 12 2.11 -11.44 -0.10
N VAL A 13 3.29 -11.03 -0.57
CA VAL A 13 3.96 -9.82 -0.06
C VAL A 13 3.07 -8.58 -0.20
N VAL A 14 2.42 -8.40 -1.35
CA VAL A 14 1.51 -7.26 -1.56
C VAL A 14 0.26 -7.39 -0.68
N ARG A 15 -0.32 -8.59 -0.57
CA ARG A 15 -1.49 -8.84 0.30
C ARG A 15 -1.17 -8.48 1.75
N ASP A 16 -0.03 -8.96 2.25
CA ASP A 16 0.37 -8.78 3.64
C ASP A 16 0.73 -7.30 3.91
N GLY A 17 1.38 -6.63 2.95
CA GLY A 17 1.61 -5.18 2.99
C GLY A 17 0.30 -4.37 3.04
N ALA A 18 -0.70 -4.72 2.23
CA ALA A 18 -2.01 -4.09 2.26
C ALA A 18 -2.72 -4.30 3.61
N GLY A 19 -2.66 -5.52 4.16
CA GLY A 19 -3.18 -5.83 5.49
C GLY A 19 -2.51 -5.00 6.59
N ARG A 20 -1.18 -4.90 6.55
CA ARG A 20 -0.40 -4.08 7.49
C ARG A 20 -0.79 -2.59 7.41
N ILE A 21 -1.03 -2.07 6.22
CA ILE A 21 -1.50 -0.69 6.04
C ILE A 21 -2.87 -0.48 6.71
N ARG A 22 -3.82 -1.39 6.51
CA ARG A 22 -5.14 -1.31 7.18
C ARG A 22 -5.02 -1.35 8.70
N GLU A 23 -4.14 -2.18 9.25
CA GLU A 23 -3.88 -2.22 10.69
C GLU A 23 -3.34 -0.88 11.22
N LEU A 24 -2.38 -0.28 10.51
CA LEU A 24 -1.79 1.01 10.86
C LEU A 24 -2.82 2.13 10.81
N GLU A 25 -3.68 2.14 9.80
CA GLU A 25 -4.77 3.13 9.67
C GLU A 25 -5.80 3.00 10.78
N ALA A 26 -6.21 1.77 11.12
CA ALA A 26 -7.12 1.52 12.23
C ALA A 26 -6.50 1.95 13.57
N ALA A 27 -5.21 1.68 13.78
CA ALA A 27 -4.49 2.14 14.97
C ALA A 27 -4.38 3.67 15.02
N ALA A 28 -4.05 4.31 13.89
CA ALA A 28 -3.94 5.76 13.79
C ALA A 28 -5.27 6.44 14.12
N SER A 29 -6.37 5.93 13.56
CA SER A 29 -7.72 6.40 13.86
C SER A 29 -8.00 6.29 15.37
N ARG A 30 -7.76 5.13 15.99
CA ARG A 30 -7.97 4.95 17.44
C ARG A 30 -7.19 5.94 18.29
N VAL A 31 -5.89 6.10 18.06
CA VAL A 31 -5.08 7.02 18.90
C VAL A 31 -5.51 8.48 18.74
N LEU A 32 -5.96 8.87 17.54
CA LEU A 32 -6.47 10.22 17.28
C LEU A 32 -7.82 10.45 17.97
N HIS A 33 -8.77 9.52 17.83
CA HIS A 33 -10.15 9.70 18.29
C HIS A 33 -10.34 9.40 19.78
N GLU A 34 -9.63 8.40 20.33
CA GLU A 34 -9.79 7.98 21.73
C GLU A 34 -8.90 8.80 22.67
N ASN A 35 -7.66 9.07 22.25
CA ASN A 35 -6.65 9.71 23.11
C ASN A 35 -6.31 11.14 22.71
N GLY A 36 -6.81 11.64 21.57
CA GLY A 36 -6.43 12.95 21.04
C GLY A 36 -4.95 13.05 20.64
N ASP A 37 -4.28 11.92 20.43
CA ASP A 37 -2.84 11.85 20.24
C ASP A 37 -2.45 12.12 18.77
N ALA A 38 -2.41 13.41 18.42
CA ALA A 38 -1.97 13.85 17.10
C ALA A 38 -0.51 13.45 16.76
N PRO A 39 0.47 13.52 17.69
CA PRO A 39 1.81 12.96 17.45
C PRO A 39 1.81 11.46 17.15
N GLY A 40 1.05 10.66 17.91
CA GLY A 40 0.90 9.23 17.67
C GLY A 40 0.25 8.92 16.33
N HIS A 41 -0.80 9.65 15.96
CA HIS A 41 -1.43 9.56 14.65
C HIS A 41 -0.43 9.85 13.52
N ARG A 42 0.35 10.94 13.65
CA ARG A 42 1.41 11.30 12.68
C ARG A 42 2.41 10.16 12.52
N LYS A 43 2.91 9.60 13.62
CA LYS A 43 3.86 8.49 13.60
C LYS A 43 3.33 7.28 12.83
N LEU A 44 2.07 6.89 13.08
CA LEU A 44 1.45 5.74 12.40
C LEU A 44 1.19 6.00 10.91
N MET A 45 0.81 7.22 10.54
CA MET A 45 0.68 7.61 9.14
C MET A 45 2.02 7.62 8.40
N THR A 46 3.09 8.06 9.07
CA THR A 46 4.45 7.95 8.54
C THR A 46 4.85 6.48 8.35
N GLU A 47 4.58 5.61 9.32
CA GLU A 47 4.87 4.17 9.22
C GLU A 47 4.12 3.52 8.04
N LYS A 48 2.84 3.88 7.82
CA LYS A 48 2.07 3.45 6.64
C LYS A 48 2.80 3.80 5.33
N CYS A 49 3.27 5.05 5.21
CA CYS A 49 3.96 5.48 4.01
C CYS A 49 5.28 4.74 3.80
N LEU A 50 6.03 4.47 4.86
CA LEU A 50 7.28 3.69 4.77
C LEU A 50 7.01 2.26 4.32
N VAL A 51 5.92 1.63 4.79
CA VAL A 51 5.51 0.30 4.29
C VAL A 51 5.18 0.36 2.80
N LEU A 52 4.44 1.39 2.37
CA LEU A 52 4.06 1.55 0.96
C LEU A 52 5.27 1.87 0.05
N GLU A 53 6.24 2.63 0.56
CA GLU A 53 7.48 2.99 -0.13
C GLU A 53 8.42 1.79 -0.33
N ALA A 54 8.53 0.92 0.69
CA ALA A 54 9.39 -0.27 0.63
C ALA A 54 8.76 -1.47 -0.13
N LEU A 55 7.47 -1.38 -0.46
CA LEU A 55 6.73 -2.49 -1.05
C LEU A 55 7.27 -2.98 -2.41
N PRO A 56 7.71 -2.12 -3.36
CA PRO A 56 8.28 -2.58 -4.62
C PRO A 56 9.54 -3.43 -4.43
N GLU A 57 10.45 -3.00 -3.54
CA GLU A 57 11.71 -3.71 -3.25
C GLU A 57 11.42 -5.10 -2.66
N ALA A 58 10.53 -5.19 -1.67
CA ALA A 58 10.12 -6.46 -1.08
C ALA A 58 9.48 -7.42 -2.12
N VAL A 59 8.74 -6.87 -3.08
CA VAL A 59 8.12 -7.65 -4.15
C VAL A 59 9.14 -8.08 -5.20
N GLU A 60 10.10 -7.24 -5.54
CA GLU A 60 11.19 -7.57 -6.47
C GLU A 60 11.99 -8.77 -5.98
N GLU A 61 12.34 -8.79 -4.68
CA GLU A 61 12.98 -9.94 -4.05
C GLU A 61 12.12 -11.22 -4.16
N ALA A 62 10.81 -11.09 -3.90
CA ALA A 62 9.87 -12.22 -3.95
C ALA A 62 9.57 -12.71 -5.37
N LEU A 63 9.76 -11.87 -6.39
CA LEU A 63 9.67 -12.25 -7.80
C LEU A 63 10.87 -13.11 -8.23
N ALA A 64 12.00 -13.04 -7.52
CA ALA A 64 13.18 -13.87 -7.76
C ALA A 64 13.65 -13.90 -9.24
N GLY A 65 13.56 -12.76 -9.93
CA GLY A 65 13.93 -12.62 -11.34
C GLY A 65 12.87 -13.07 -12.35
N ASP A 66 11.60 -13.19 -11.95
CA ASP A 66 10.49 -13.40 -12.89
C ASP A 66 10.32 -12.20 -13.85
N GLU A 67 10.58 -12.42 -15.14
CA GLU A 67 10.49 -11.40 -16.20
C GLU A 67 9.14 -11.42 -16.94
N SER A 68 8.11 -12.08 -16.40
CA SER A 68 6.79 -12.13 -17.03
C SER A 68 6.17 -10.74 -17.12
N ALA A 69 5.29 -10.55 -18.11
CA ALA A 69 4.52 -9.31 -18.23
C ALA A 69 3.67 -9.01 -16.98
N GLY A 70 3.27 -10.05 -16.23
CA GLY A 70 2.57 -9.91 -14.95
C GLY A 70 3.47 -9.34 -13.86
N ALA A 71 4.69 -9.88 -13.71
CA ALA A 71 5.69 -9.40 -12.75
C ALA A 71 6.07 -7.94 -13.02
N ALA A 72 6.39 -7.60 -14.28
CA ALA A 72 6.72 -6.24 -14.67
C ALA A 72 5.57 -5.25 -14.41
N ALA A 73 4.32 -5.64 -14.72
CA ALA A 73 3.15 -4.81 -14.46
C ALA A 73 2.85 -4.64 -12.96
N LEU A 74 3.16 -5.65 -12.14
CA LEU A 74 3.03 -5.57 -10.69
C LEU A 74 4.02 -4.56 -10.11
N LEU A 75 5.31 -4.69 -10.44
CA LEU A 75 6.36 -3.79 -9.97
C LEU A 75 6.09 -2.33 -10.39
N ALA A 76 5.81 -2.08 -11.67
CA ALA A 76 5.56 -0.72 -12.16
C ALA A 76 4.38 -0.03 -11.46
N GLY A 77 3.35 -0.80 -11.09
CA GLY A 77 2.22 -0.25 -10.32
C GLY A 77 2.60 0.07 -8.87
N LEU A 78 3.36 -0.82 -8.21
CA LEU A 78 3.84 -0.60 -6.85
C LEU A 78 4.80 0.58 -6.76
N GLU A 79 5.66 0.78 -7.76
CA GLU A 79 6.56 1.94 -7.85
C GLU A 79 5.79 3.27 -7.86
N ASP A 80 4.61 3.34 -8.50
CA ASP A 80 3.78 4.55 -8.46
C ASP A 80 3.24 4.83 -7.05
N PHE A 81 2.78 3.79 -6.35
CA PHE A 81 2.34 3.91 -4.96
C PHE A 81 3.49 4.34 -4.04
N ALA A 82 4.66 3.72 -4.19
CA ALA A 82 5.86 4.05 -3.41
C ALA A 82 6.30 5.49 -3.66
N ARG A 83 6.33 5.94 -4.92
CA ARG A 83 6.67 7.31 -5.28
C ARG A 83 5.72 8.33 -4.63
N ARG A 84 4.41 8.06 -4.64
CA ARG A 84 3.41 8.91 -3.95
C ARG A 84 3.62 8.91 -2.44
N ALA A 85 3.94 7.75 -1.85
CA ALA A 85 4.25 7.64 -0.43
C ALA A 85 5.49 8.47 -0.05
N GLY A 86 6.57 8.35 -0.81
CA GLY A 86 7.79 9.14 -0.65
C GLY A 86 7.54 10.66 -0.77
N MET A 87 6.70 11.08 -1.72
CA MET A 87 6.26 12.48 -1.81
C MET A 87 5.51 12.93 -0.55
N ALA A 88 4.59 12.12 -0.02
CA ALA A 88 3.85 12.45 1.20
C ALA A 88 4.77 12.55 2.43
N LEU A 89 5.78 11.68 2.52
CA LEU A 89 6.83 11.71 3.54
C LEU A 89 7.66 12.99 3.43
N GLN A 90 8.15 13.33 2.24
CA GLN A 90 8.95 14.54 2.01
C GLN A 90 8.19 15.83 2.35
N LEU A 91 6.88 15.86 2.09
CA LEU A 91 6.03 17.01 2.41
C LEU A 91 5.59 17.05 3.87
N GLU A 92 5.88 16.00 4.66
CA GLU A 92 5.39 15.79 6.03
C GLU A 92 3.86 16.00 6.17
N SER A 93 3.12 15.73 5.09
CA SER A 93 1.71 16.10 4.95
C SER A 93 0.82 14.97 5.45
N ILE A 94 0.36 15.09 6.70
CA ILE A 94 -0.56 14.11 7.31
C ILE A 94 -1.82 13.88 6.49
N PHE A 95 -2.38 14.96 5.94
CA PHE A 95 -3.55 14.87 5.07
C PHE A 95 -3.26 14.01 3.85
N PHE A 96 -2.12 14.24 3.20
CA PHE A 96 -1.74 13.48 2.01
C PHE A 96 -1.46 12.02 2.36
N MET A 97 -0.71 11.75 3.44
CA MET A 97 -0.45 10.39 3.93
C MET A 97 -1.74 9.60 4.18
N GLY A 98 -2.76 10.26 4.76
CA GLY A 98 -4.08 9.68 4.98
C GLY A 98 -4.80 9.32 3.68
N ALA A 99 -4.80 10.23 2.71
CA ALA A 99 -5.53 10.10 1.45
C ALA A 99 -4.84 9.21 0.39
N LEU A 100 -3.61 8.75 0.63
CA LEU A 100 -2.77 8.07 -0.37
C LEU A 100 -3.41 6.89 -1.09
N LEU A 101 -4.39 6.19 -0.52
CA LEU A 101 -4.98 4.99 -1.14
C LEU A 101 -6.49 5.14 -1.36
N TYR A 102 -7.02 6.35 -1.17
CA TYR A 102 -8.46 6.60 -1.09
C TYR A 102 -8.83 7.68 -2.10
N PRO A 103 -9.36 7.28 -3.27
CA PRO A 103 -9.86 8.23 -4.26
C PRO A 103 -11.10 8.98 -3.75
N ASP A 104 -11.47 10.06 -4.43
CA ASP A 104 -12.60 10.92 -4.05
C ASP A 104 -13.95 10.18 -3.99
N ASP A 105 -14.08 9.06 -4.73
CA ASP A 105 -15.27 8.22 -4.78
C ASP A 105 -15.23 7.02 -3.82
N TYR A 106 -14.25 6.96 -2.91
CA TYR A 106 -14.13 5.89 -1.93
C TYR A 106 -15.27 5.90 -0.90
N GLU A 107 -15.89 4.74 -0.68
CA GLU A 107 -16.85 4.50 0.39
C GLU A 107 -16.28 3.61 1.51
N ALA A 108 -16.69 3.87 2.75
CA ALA A 108 -16.22 3.10 3.89
C ALA A 108 -16.62 1.62 3.78
N GLY A 109 -15.62 0.74 3.74
CA GLY A 109 -15.80 -0.71 3.56
C GLY A 109 -15.36 -1.20 2.18
N ASP A 110 -15.15 -0.30 1.23
CA ASP A 110 -14.59 -0.65 -0.07
C ASP A 110 -13.10 -1.02 0.03
N PRO A 111 -12.59 -1.80 -0.94
CA PRO A 111 -11.16 -1.96 -1.14
C PRO A 111 -10.52 -0.61 -1.48
N ASN A 112 -9.36 -0.33 -0.88
CA ASN A 112 -8.53 0.83 -1.20
C ASN A 112 -7.79 0.62 -2.54
N ASP A 113 -7.13 1.65 -3.06
CA ASP A 113 -6.46 1.59 -4.37
C ASP A 113 -5.41 0.47 -4.48
N LEU A 114 -4.68 0.17 -3.40
CA LEU A 114 -3.68 -0.91 -3.40
C LEU A 114 -4.36 -2.29 -3.47
N GLU A 115 -5.46 -2.48 -2.74
CA GLU A 115 -6.26 -3.71 -2.76
C GLU A 115 -6.93 -3.90 -4.14
N ARG A 116 -7.54 -2.83 -4.69
CA ARG A 116 -8.10 -2.82 -6.07
C ARG A 116 -7.03 -3.10 -7.12
N PHE A 117 -5.82 -2.59 -6.92
CA PHE A 117 -4.68 -2.89 -7.78
C PHE A 117 -4.31 -4.38 -7.72
N LEU A 118 -4.20 -4.96 -6.53
CA LEU A 118 -3.86 -6.36 -6.33
C LEU A 118 -4.90 -7.32 -6.94
N GLU A 119 -6.18 -6.94 -6.97
CA GLU A 119 -7.27 -7.73 -7.58
C GLU A 119 -7.07 -7.99 -9.08
N ARG A 120 -6.27 -7.16 -9.77
CA ARG A 120 -5.91 -7.33 -11.18
C ARG A 120 -4.95 -8.51 -11.40
N PHE A 121 -4.36 -9.03 -10.33
CA PHE A 121 -3.40 -10.12 -10.35
C PHE A 121 -3.95 -11.36 -9.66
N ALA A 122 -3.42 -12.52 -10.02
CA ALA A 122 -3.70 -13.80 -9.38
C ALA A 122 -2.38 -14.50 -9.06
N ALA A 123 -2.29 -15.07 -7.86
CA ALA A 123 -1.22 -15.99 -7.50
C ALA A 123 -1.23 -17.18 -8.49
N ALA A 124 -0.08 -17.44 -9.09
CA ALA A 124 0.15 -18.48 -10.08
C ALA A 124 0.48 -19.84 -9.45
#